data_AF-A0A6J4LXG1-F1
#
_entry.id   AF-A0A6J4LXG1-F1
#
_cell.length_a   1.000
_cell.length_b   1.000
_cell.length_c   1.000
_cell.angle_alpha   90.00
_cell.angle_beta   90.00
_cell.angle_gamma   90.00
#
_symmetry.space_group_name_H-M   'P 1'
#
loop_
_entity.id
_entity.type
_entity.pdbx_description
1 polymer ?
#
loop_
_entity_poly.entity_id
_entity_poly.type
_entity_poly.pdbx_seq_one_letter_code
_entity_poly.pdbx_strand_id
1 'polypeptide(L)' 'MKADTRTLQQVMQGDRRFVIPVYQRPYVWEKERQWEPLWADVESTARRLAEA' A
#
# COMPACT_ATOMS: atom_id res chain seq x y z
N MET A 1 -8.54 -18.20 8.27
CA MET A 1 -8.20 -17.04 7.42
C MET A 1 -7.37 -17.54 6.24
N LYS A 2 -7.60 -17.04 5.02
CA LYS A 2 -6.71 -17.26 3.87
C LYS A 2 -5.96 -15.96 3.58
N ALA A 3 -4.64 -16.01 3.61
CA ALA A 3 -3.78 -14.90 3.21
C ALA A 3 -3.20 -15.25 1.83
N ASP A 4 -3.73 -14.62 0.79
CA ASP A 4 -3.21 -14.76 -0.56
C ASP A 4 -2.23 -13.62 -0.84
N THR A 5 -1.09 -13.93 -1.45
CA THR A 5 -0.21 -12.90 -2.01
C THR A 5 -0.88 -12.29 -3.24
N ARG A 6 -1.03 -10.96 -3.26
CA ARG A 6 -1.58 -10.19 -4.38
C ARG A 6 -0.59 -9.10 -4.78
N THR A 7 -0.47 -8.84 -6.09
CA THR A 7 0.30 -7.69 -6.57
C THR A 7 -0.46 -6.39 -6.30
N LEU A 8 0.25 -5.26 -6.25
CA LEU A 8 -0.39 -3.95 -6.08
C LEU A 8 -1.41 -3.68 -7.20
N GLN A 9 -1.07 -4.07 -8.44
CA GLN A 9 -1.97 -3.97 -9.58
C GLN A 9 -3.30 -4.71 -9.34
N GLN A 10 -3.26 -5.93 -8.82
CA GLN A 10 -4.47 -6.71 -8.51
C GLN A 10 -5.31 -6.10 -7.37
N VAL A 11 -4.70 -5.32 -6.49
CA VAL A 11 -5.41 -4.62 -5.41
C VAL A 11 -6.04 -3.34 -5.94
N MET A 12 -5.33 -2.60 -6.79
CA MET A 12 -5.78 -1.30 -7.32
C MET A 12 -6.73 -1.42 -8.52
N GLN A 13 -6.71 -2.54 -9.24
CA GLN A 13 -7.55 -2.80 -10.41
C GLN A 13 -8.67 -3.81 -10.11
N GLY A 14 -9.74 -3.75 -10.91
CA GLY A 14 -10.88 -4.68 -10.88
C GLY A 14 -12.15 -4.09 -10.25
N ASP A 15 -13.24 -4.87 -10.25
CA ASP A 15 -14.57 -4.44 -9.79
C ASP A 15 -14.72 -4.49 -8.25
N ARG A 16 -13.63 -4.37 -7.51
CA ARG A 16 -13.63 -4.52 -6.05
C ARG A 16 -13.64 -3.17 -5.36
N ARG A 17 -14.63 -2.97 -4.50
CA ARG A 17 -14.73 -1.80 -3.63
C ARG A 17 -14.23 -2.12 -2.23
N PHE A 18 -13.18 -1.43 -1.80
CA PHE A 18 -12.75 -1.45 -0.41
C PHE A 18 -13.59 -0.44 0.39
N VAL A 19 -14.25 -0.91 1.44
CA VAL A 19 -15.12 -0.09 2.29
C VAL A 19 -14.48 0.04 3.67
N ILE A 20 -14.31 1.28 4.13
CA ILE A 20 -13.86 1.58 5.49
C ILE A 20 -15.10 1.52 6.40
N PRO A 21 -15.16 0.62 7.40
CA PRO A 21 -16.28 0.56 8.32
C PRO A 21 -16.37 1.81 9.21
N VAL A 22 -17.59 2.21 9.59
CA VAL A 22 -17.85 3.44 10.37
C VAL A 22 -17.25 3.43 11.77
N TYR A 23 -16.97 2.26 12.34
CA TYR A 23 -16.35 2.09 13.65
C TYR A 23 -14.82 2.05 13.61
N GLN A 24 -14.20 2.26 12.44
CA GLN A 24 -12.75 2.42 12.35
C GLN A 24 -12.33 3.77 12.93
N ARG A 25 -11.15 3.79 13.56
CA ARG A 25 -10.52 5.03 14.00
C ARG A 25 -10.04 5.83 12.78
N PRO A 26 -9.95 7.17 12.86
CA PRO A 26 -9.32 7.96 11.82
C PRO A 26 -7.89 7.47 11.56
N TYR A 27 -7.57 7.23 10.29
CA TYR A 27 -6.21 6.92 9.87
C TYR A 27 -5.40 8.21 9.86
N VAL A 28 -4.58 8.42 10.89
CA VAL A 28 -3.65 9.54 10.96
C VAL A 28 -2.27 9.02 10.66
N TRP A 29 -1.84 9.21 9.42
CA TRP A 29 -0.46 9.03 9.05
C TRP A 29 0.21 10.40 9.05
N GLU A 30 1.33 10.48 9.74
CA GLU A 30 2.25 11.60 9.77
C GLU A 30 3.32 11.41 8.70
N LYS A 31 3.91 12.51 8.24
CA LYS A 31 4.85 12.48 7.13
C LYS A 31 6.10 11.68 7.51
N GLU A 32 6.72 12.07 8.62
CA GLU A 32 8.02 11.58 9.07
C GLU A 32 7.98 10.11 9.47
N ARG A 33 6.85 9.65 10.01
CA ARG A 33 6.71 8.31 10.58
C ARG A 33 6.16 7.28 9.61
N GLN A 34 5.37 7.69 8.61
CA GLN A 34 4.70 6.74 7.70
C GLN A 34 4.86 7.09 6.23
N TRP A 35 4.62 8.35 5.81
CA TRP A 35 4.61 8.67 4.38
C TRP A 35 6.01 8.60 3.78
N GLU A 36 6.97 9.24 4.44
CA GLU A 36 8.36 9.32 3.97
C GLU A 36 9.01 7.93 3.94
N PRO A 37 8.90 7.10 5.00
CA PRO A 37 9.40 5.72 4.95
C PRO A 37 8.76 4.88 3.85
N LEU A 38 7.43 4.96 3.67
CA LEU A 38 6.74 4.22 2.59
C LEU A 38 7.30 4.59 1.22
N TRP A 39 7.47 5.89 0.95
CA TRP A 39 7.95 6.34 -0.35
C TRP A 39 9.41 5.95 -0.60
N ALA A 40 10.25 5.98 0.43
CA ALA A 40 11.62 5.48 0.34
C ALA A 40 11.65 3.98 -0.05
N ASP A 41 10.78 3.16 0.56
CA ASP A 41 10.66 1.74 0.23
C ASP A 41 10.18 1.51 -1.21
N VAL A 42 9.18 2.28 -1.66
CA VAL A 42 8.66 2.22 -3.03
C VAL A 42 9.74 2.63 -4.05
N GLU A 43 10.44 3.72 -3.81
CA GLU A 43 11.50 4.21 -4.69
C GLU A 43 12.66 3.21 -4.78
N SER A 44 13.11 2.69 -3.64
CA SER A 44 14.14 1.65 -3.56
C SER A 44 13.75 0.40 -4.35
N THR A 45 12.51 -0.04 -4.21
CA THR A 45 11.98 -1.19 -4.95
C THR A 45 11.90 -0.92 -6.45
N ALA A 46 11.42 0.26 -6.85
CA ALA A 46 11.33 0.65 -8.25
C ALA A 46 12.71 0.72 -8.92
N ARG A 47 13.71 1.30 -8.23
CA ARG A 47 15.11 1.34 -8.70
C ARG A 47 15.66 -0.06 -8.94
N ARG A 48 15.50 -0.96 -7.97
CA ARG A 48 15.91 -2.37 -8.09
C ARG A 48 15.26 -3.10 -9.26
N LEU A 49 14.00 -2.80 -9.56
CA LEU A 49 13.29 -3.40 -10.69
C LEU A 49 13.72 -2.82 -12.04
N ALA A 50 14.15 -1.55 -12.08
CA ALA A 50 14.62 -0.90 -13.31
C ALA A 50 16.06 -1.30 -13.69
N GLU A 51 16.87 -1.66 -12.70
CA GLU A 51 18.26 -2.10 -12.87
C GLU A 51 18.40 -3.61 -13.16
N ALA A 52 17.31 -4.38 -13.03
CA ALA A 52 17.25 -5.82 -13.27
C ALA A 52 16.79 -6.14 -14.71
#